data_AF-A0A3Q2DIY1-F1
#
_entry.id   AF-A0A3Q2DIY1-F1
#
_cell.length_a   1.000
_cell.length_b   1.000
_cell.length_c   1.000
_cell.angle_alpha   90.00
_cell.angle_beta   90.00
_cell.angle_gamma   90.00
#
_symmetry.space_group_name_H-M   'P 1'
#
loop_
_entity.id
_entity.type
_entity.pdbx_description
1 polymer ?
#
loop_
_entity_poly.entity_id
_entity_poly.type
_entity_poly.pdbx_seq_one_letter_code
_entity_poly.pdbx_strand_id
1 'polypeptide(L)'
;MEYLDSVINESLRLFPIAPRLERVAKASVEINGLVIPKDMVVMIPTWPLHRDPEMWPEPETFKPERFSKKNKDKIDPYTYMPFGSGPRNCIGMRFALVMIKLAVVEILQQYSFSTCKETEIPFEMDGQGFLAPKRPIQLKLVPRS
;
A
#
# COMPACT_ATOMS: atom_id res chain seq x y z
N MET A 1 -9.47 -13.86 8.84
CA MET A 1 -8.55 -14.68 8.02
C MET A 1 -7.17 -14.01 8.09
N GLU A 2 -6.31 -14.42 9.02
CA GLU A 2 -5.06 -13.68 9.30
C GLU A 2 -4.14 -13.57 8.07
N TYR A 3 -3.99 -14.65 7.30
CA TYR A 3 -3.13 -14.62 6.11
C TYR A 3 -3.66 -13.71 4.99
N LEU A 4 -4.99 -13.63 4.80
CA LEU A 4 -5.60 -12.70 3.85
C LEU A 4 -5.30 -11.25 4.24
N ASP A 5 -5.36 -10.93 5.54
CA ASP A 5 -5.01 -9.60 6.05
C ASP A 5 -3.54 -9.29 5.80
N SER A 6 -2.65 -10.26 6.01
CA SER A 6 -1.23 -10.15 5.67
C SER A 6 -0.99 -9.87 4.19
N VAL A 7 -1.67 -10.60 3.30
CA VAL A 7 -1.57 -10.44 1.84
C VAL A 7 -2.05 -9.06 1.38
N ILE A 8 -3.16 -8.58 1.93
CA ILE A 8 -3.71 -7.26 1.60
C ILE A 8 -2.75 -6.16 2.07
N ASN A 9 -2.23 -6.26 3.30
CA ASN A 9 -1.30 -5.26 3.82
C ASN A 9 0.02 -5.22 3.05
N GLU A 10 0.58 -6.39 2.70
CA GLU A 10 1.81 -6.44 1.90
C GLU A 10 1.58 -5.91 0.48
N SER A 11 0.41 -6.16 -0.12
CA SER A 11 0.01 -5.55 -1.38
C SER A 11 -0.06 -4.03 -1.28
N LEU A 12 -0.62 -3.49 -0.19
CA LEU A 12 -0.73 -2.05 0.04
C LEU A 12 0.61 -1.40 0.39
N ARG A 13 1.56 -2.13 0.98
CA ARG A 13 2.94 -1.68 1.20
C ARG A 13 3.68 -1.53 -0.14
N LEU A 14 3.62 -2.56 -0.97
CA LEU A 14 4.29 -2.53 -2.27
C LEU A 14 3.59 -1.57 -3.23
N PHE A 15 2.26 -1.43 -3.14
CA PHE A 15 1.45 -0.63 -4.05
C PHE A 15 0.48 0.33 -3.35
N PRO A 16 0.99 1.35 -2.61
CA PRO A 16 0.16 2.39 -2.03
C PRO A 16 -0.46 3.27 -3.13
N ILE A 17 -1.79 3.31 -3.19
CA ILE A 17 -2.55 4.09 -4.19
C ILE A 17 -2.14 5.56 -4.20
N ALA A 18 -1.91 6.14 -3.01
CA ALA A 18 -1.32 7.45 -2.84
C ALA A 18 0.20 7.30 -2.58
N PRO A 19 1.07 7.61 -3.56
CA PRO A 19 2.52 7.44 -3.41
C PRO A 19 3.17 8.53 -2.55
N ARG A 20 2.40 9.56 -2.18
CA ARG A 20 2.79 10.61 -1.23
C ARG A 20 1.57 11.14 -0.48
N LEU A 21 1.81 11.71 0.70
CA LEU A 21 0.83 12.44 1.49
C LEU A 21 1.30 13.89 1.66
N GLU A 22 0.38 14.85 1.60
CA GLU A 22 0.74 16.27 1.64
C GLU A 22 -0.08 17.04 2.68
N ARG A 23 0.56 18.01 3.32
CA ARG A 23 -0.07 19.01 4.19
C ARG A 23 0.54 20.38 3.93
N VAL A 24 -0.26 21.43 3.99
CA VAL A 24 0.22 22.82 3.91
C VAL A 24 0.38 23.37 5.31
N ALA A 25 1.55 23.90 5.63
CA ALA A 25 1.81 24.58 6.89
C ALA A 25 1.00 25.89 6.95
N LYS A 26 0.08 26.02 7.91
CA LYS A 26 -0.76 27.23 8.03
C LYS A 26 -0.06 28.42 8.70
N ALA A 27 1.07 28.17 9.34
CA ALA A 27 1.93 29.14 10.00
C ALA A 27 3.37 28.62 9.99
N SER A 28 4.34 29.51 10.17
CA SER A 28 5.72 29.09 10.41
C SER A 28 5.81 28.39 11.76
N VAL A 29 6.39 27.19 11.77
CA VAL A 29 6.47 26.32 12.95
C VAL A 29 7.81 25.62 12.98
N GLU A 30 8.35 25.37 14.17
CA GLU A 30 9.51 24.52 14.37
C GLU A 30 9.05 23.13 14.83
N ILE A 31 9.45 22.08 14.12
CA ILE A 31 9.16 20.69 14.46
C ILE A 31 10.47 19.91 14.42
N ASN A 32 10.83 19.24 15.52
CA ASN A 32 12.07 18.47 15.64
C ASN A 32 13.35 19.27 15.26
N GLY A 33 13.39 20.56 15.60
CA GLY A 33 14.52 21.44 15.25
C GLY A 33 14.52 21.95 13.80
N LEU A 34 13.50 21.61 13.01
CA LEU A 34 13.34 22.07 11.63
C LEU A 34 12.27 23.16 11.54
N VAL A 35 12.65 24.33 11.01
CA VAL A 35 11.70 25.42 10.74
C VAL A 35 10.98 25.14 9.41
N ILE A 36 9.67 24.99 9.49
CA ILE A 36 8.76 24.85 8.34
C ILE A 36 8.05 26.19 8.16
N PRO A 37 8.33 26.95 7.08
CA PRO A 37 7.68 28.22 6.82
C PRO A 37 6.18 28.07 6.58
N LYS A 38 5.42 29.13 6.89
CA LYS A 38 4.02 29.27 6.46
C LYS A 38 3.90 29.03 4.94
N ASP A 39 2.81 28.38 4.56
CA ASP A 39 2.41 28.04 3.19
C ASP A 39 3.31 26.99 2.50
N MET A 40 4.34 26.46 3.18
CA MET A 40 5.13 25.34 2.68
C MET A 40 4.30 24.04 2.64
N VAL A 41 4.41 23.31 1.53
CA VAL A 41 3.90 21.94 1.41
C VAL A 41 4.89 20.97 2.07
N VAL A 42 4.46 20.32 3.13
CA VAL A 42 5.15 19.19 3.74
C VAL A 42 4.66 17.91 3.09
N MET A 43 5.58 17.14 2.52
CA MET A 43 5.29 15.91 1.77
C MET A 43 5.92 14.71 2.48
N ILE A 44 5.14 13.63 2.61
CA ILE A 44 5.58 12.34 3.14
C ILE A 44 5.62 11.33 1.99
N PRO A 45 6.82 10.84 1.60
CA PRO A 45 6.98 9.96 0.44
C PRO A 45 6.63 8.51 0.80
N THR A 46 5.35 8.17 0.85
CA THR A 46 4.88 6.83 1.28
C THR A 46 5.43 5.71 0.40
N TRP A 47 5.48 5.88 -0.93
CA TRP A 47 6.02 4.85 -1.81
C TRP A 47 7.51 4.54 -1.54
N PRO A 48 8.42 5.55 -1.49
CA PRO A 48 9.80 5.32 -1.04
C PRO A 48 9.91 4.77 0.39
N LEU A 49 9.17 5.31 1.36
CA LEU A 49 9.21 4.85 2.76
C LEU A 49 8.81 3.38 2.91
N HIS A 50 7.86 2.91 2.10
CA HIS A 50 7.42 1.52 2.11
C HIS A 50 8.46 0.57 1.49
N ARG A 51 9.48 1.10 0.84
CA ARG A 51 10.54 0.37 0.13
C ARG A 51 11.95 0.65 0.67
N ASP A 52 12.02 1.38 1.78
CA ASP A 52 13.29 1.69 2.44
C ASP A 52 13.90 0.39 3.01
N PRO A 53 15.11 -0.03 2.59
CA PRO A 53 15.75 -1.24 3.08
C PRO A 53 16.11 -1.20 4.57
N GLU A 54 16.25 0.00 5.17
CA GLU A 54 16.48 0.14 6.62
C GLU A 54 15.23 -0.24 7.43
N MET A 55 14.05 0.00 6.87
CA MET A 55 12.76 -0.29 7.50
C MET A 55 12.19 -1.65 7.07
N TRP A 56 12.50 -2.08 5.84
CA TRP A 56 11.92 -3.25 5.18
C TRP A 56 13.02 -4.12 4.56
N PRO A 57 13.51 -5.18 5.23
CA PRO A 57 14.51 -6.08 4.66
C PRO A 57 14.02 -6.73 3.38
N GLU A 58 14.78 -6.72 2.28
CA GLU A 58 14.32 -7.16 0.94
C GLU A 58 13.02 -6.45 0.52
N PRO A 59 13.04 -5.11 0.40
CA PRO A 59 11.83 -4.29 0.31
C PRO A 59 11.00 -4.55 -0.95
N GLU A 60 11.64 -4.99 -2.03
CA GLU A 60 10.99 -5.27 -3.31
C GLU A 60 10.27 -6.63 -3.36
N THR A 61 10.56 -7.52 -2.40
CA THR A 61 9.96 -8.86 -2.37
C THR A 61 8.61 -8.85 -1.67
N PHE A 62 7.60 -9.43 -2.31
CA PHE A 62 6.29 -9.68 -1.71
C PHE A 62 6.37 -10.74 -0.62
N LYS A 63 6.30 -10.32 0.66
CA LYS A 63 6.37 -11.20 1.85
C LYS A 63 5.25 -10.90 2.86
N PRO A 64 4.05 -11.52 2.73
CA PRO A 64 2.94 -11.34 3.67
C PRO A 64 3.30 -11.55 5.15
N GLU A 65 4.32 -12.36 5.42
CA GLU A 65 4.79 -12.73 6.76
C GLU A 65 5.28 -11.52 7.58
N ARG A 66 5.62 -10.39 6.93
CA ARG A 66 5.89 -9.10 7.58
C ARG A 66 4.72 -8.64 8.45
N PHE A 67 3.50 -8.88 7.97
CA PHE A 67 2.26 -8.49 8.63
C PHE A 67 1.64 -9.60 9.49
N SER A 68 2.38 -10.68 9.74
CA SER A 68 1.93 -11.74 10.65
C SER A 68 1.73 -11.20 12.07
N LYS A 69 0.92 -11.89 12.88
CA LYS A 69 0.65 -11.51 14.27
C LYS A 69 1.91 -11.29 15.11
N LYS A 70 2.99 -12.03 14.83
CA LYS A 70 4.29 -11.93 15.52
C LYS A 70 5.09 -10.67 15.15
N ASN A 71 4.90 -10.15 13.94
CA ASN A 71 5.74 -9.11 13.36
C ASN A 71 5.02 -7.76 13.26
N LYS A 72 3.68 -7.75 13.14
CA LYS A 72 2.90 -6.53 12.90
C LYS A 72 3.12 -5.43 13.94
N ASP A 73 3.33 -5.78 15.20
CA ASP A 73 3.49 -4.81 16.30
C ASP A 73 4.89 -4.17 16.28
N LYS A 74 5.82 -4.68 15.45
CA LYS A 74 7.15 -4.10 15.23
C LYS A 74 7.19 -3.08 14.09
N ILE A 75 6.09 -2.96 13.33
CA ILE A 75 6.01 -2.03 12.21
C ILE A 75 5.67 -0.66 12.77
N ASP A 76 6.53 0.32 12.53
CA ASP A 76 6.25 1.70 12.89
C ASP A 76 5.04 2.22 12.06
N PRO A 77 3.97 2.71 12.71
CA PRO A 77 2.79 3.20 12.00
C PRO A 77 3.08 4.41 11.09
N TYR A 78 4.20 5.10 11.26
CA TYR A 78 4.65 6.22 10.42
C TYR A 78 5.63 5.80 9.31
N THR A 79 6.03 4.53 9.24
CA THR A 79 6.71 3.97 8.06
C THR A 79 5.73 3.20 7.17
N TYR A 80 4.59 2.75 7.71
CA TYR A 80 3.51 2.10 6.96
C TYR A 80 2.18 2.90 6.99
N MET A 81 1.99 3.77 5.99
CA MET A 81 0.82 4.65 5.86
C MET A 81 0.04 4.52 4.54
N PRO A 82 -0.42 3.32 4.12
CA PRO A 82 -1.17 3.17 2.86
C PRO A 82 -2.54 3.87 2.86
N PHE A 83 -3.08 4.16 4.05
CA PHE A 83 -4.33 4.90 4.24
C PHE A 83 -4.11 6.28 4.87
N GLY A 84 -2.86 6.75 4.90
CA GLY A 84 -2.47 7.94 5.65
C GLY A 84 -2.54 7.74 7.17
N SER A 85 -2.38 8.84 7.91
CA SER A 85 -2.41 8.85 9.37
C SER A 85 -3.05 10.15 9.91
N GLY A 86 -3.43 10.13 11.19
CA GLY A 86 -4.04 11.25 11.91
C GLY A 86 -5.50 11.55 11.50
N PRO A 87 -6.05 12.71 11.92
CA PRO A 87 -7.47 13.06 11.77
C PRO A 87 -7.96 13.20 10.33
N ARG A 88 -7.04 13.25 9.36
CA ARG A 88 -7.33 13.37 7.92
C ARG A 88 -6.76 12.17 7.15
N ASN A 89 -6.79 10.99 7.78
CA ASN A 89 -6.53 9.72 7.11
C ASN A 89 -7.73 9.30 6.25
N CYS A 90 -7.64 8.16 5.57
CA CYS A 90 -8.73 7.63 4.76
C CYS A 90 -9.92 7.22 5.64
N ILE A 91 -10.99 8.03 5.60
CA ILE A 91 -12.27 7.72 6.28
C ILE A 91 -12.88 6.39 5.79
N GLY A 92 -12.59 5.99 4.54
CA GLY A 92 -13.05 4.75 3.92
C GLY A 92 -12.19 3.52 4.24
N MET A 93 -11.12 3.62 5.05
CA MET A 93 -10.18 2.51 5.29
C MET A 93 -10.89 1.21 5.70
N ARG A 94 -11.78 1.28 6.70
CA ARG A 94 -12.48 0.08 7.21
C ARG A 94 -13.42 -0.49 6.16
N PHE A 95 -14.13 0.37 5.43
CA PHE A 95 -15.03 -0.05 4.36
C PHE A 95 -14.26 -0.73 3.23
N ALA A 96 -13.18 -0.11 2.74
CA ALA A 96 -12.34 -0.66 1.66
C ALA A 96 -11.76 -2.03 2.04
N LEU A 97 -11.23 -2.17 3.26
CA LEU A 97 -10.67 -3.45 3.72
C LEU A 97 -11.73 -4.56 3.79
N VAL A 98 -12.96 -4.25 4.22
CA VAL A 98 -14.06 -5.23 4.21
C VAL A 98 -14.44 -5.61 2.78
N MET A 99 -14.60 -4.63 1.89
CA MET A 99 -14.96 -4.87 0.49
C MET A 99 -13.91 -5.69 -0.27
N ILE A 100 -12.62 -5.37 -0.09
CA ILE A 100 -11.51 -6.12 -0.71
C ILE A 100 -11.52 -7.57 -0.20
N LYS A 101 -11.65 -7.78 1.12
CA LYS A 101 -11.69 -9.13 1.69
C LYS A 101 -12.87 -9.93 1.13
N LEU A 102 -14.06 -9.34 1.09
CA LEU A 102 -15.26 -9.99 0.56
C LEU A 102 -15.06 -10.40 -0.91
N ALA A 103 -14.59 -9.47 -1.76
CA ALA A 103 -14.35 -9.74 -3.17
C ALA A 103 -13.29 -10.83 -3.38
N VAL A 104 -12.16 -10.74 -2.67
CA VAL A 104 -11.07 -11.75 -2.78
C VAL A 104 -11.56 -13.12 -2.33
N VAL A 105 -12.30 -13.20 -1.23
CA VAL A 105 -12.85 -14.48 -0.74
C VAL A 105 -13.83 -15.07 -1.76
N GLU A 106 -14.77 -14.29 -2.26
CA GLU A 106 -15.78 -14.76 -3.23
C GLU A 106 -15.11 -15.30 -4.50
N ILE A 107 -14.17 -14.53 -5.06
CA ILE A 107 -13.48 -14.91 -6.29
C ILE A 107 -12.60 -16.15 -6.06
N LEU A 108 -11.80 -16.17 -4.98
CA LEU A 108 -10.85 -17.26 -4.75
C LEU A 108 -11.50 -18.56 -4.26
N GLN A 109 -12.75 -18.52 -3.77
CA GLN A 109 -13.52 -19.74 -3.50
C GLN A 109 -13.91 -20.46 -4.79
N GLN A 110 -14.22 -19.72 -5.85
CA GLN A 110 -14.72 -20.26 -7.12
C GLN A 110 -13.64 -20.41 -8.20
N TYR A 111 -12.60 -19.58 -8.14
CA TYR A 111 -11.59 -19.49 -9.19
C TYR A 111 -10.17 -19.44 -8.61
N SER A 112 -9.21 -19.85 -9.43
CA SER A 112 -7.78 -19.59 -9.25
C SER A 112 -7.30 -18.70 -10.39
N PHE A 113 -6.33 -17.83 -10.09
CA PHE A 113 -5.70 -16.99 -11.11
C PHE A 113 -4.44 -17.67 -11.64
N SER A 114 -4.22 -17.59 -12.95
CA SER A 114 -3.00 -18.01 -13.62
C SER A 114 -2.55 -16.95 -14.62
N THR A 115 -1.26 -16.89 -14.88
CA THR A 115 -0.70 -16.00 -15.90
C THR A 115 -1.05 -16.53 -17.30
N CYS A 116 -1.13 -15.63 -18.27
CA CYS A 116 -1.37 -15.92 -19.68
C CYS A 116 -0.30 -15.23 -20.54
N LYS A 117 -0.37 -15.43 -21.87
CA LYS A 117 0.63 -14.86 -22.80
C LYS A 117 0.64 -13.33 -22.78
N GLU A 118 -0.48 -12.74 -22.39
CA GLU A 118 -0.72 -11.31 -22.30
C GLU A 118 -0.33 -10.73 -20.91
N THR A 119 0.01 -11.58 -19.93
CA THR A 119 0.44 -11.11 -18.61
C THR A 119 1.85 -10.52 -18.70
N GLU A 120 1.98 -9.23 -18.41
CA GLU A 120 3.27 -8.55 -18.33
C GLU A 120 3.97 -8.85 -17.00
N ILE A 121 5.19 -9.40 -17.06
CA ILE A 121 5.99 -9.75 -15.88
C ILE A 121 7.47 -9.37 -16.14
N PRO A 122 8.06 -8.45 -15.36
CA PRO A 122 7.41 -7.57 -14.39
C PRO A 122 6.53 -6.53 -15.08
N PHE A 123 5.44 -6.09 -14.44
CA PHE A 123 4.61 -5.01 -14.97
C PHE A 123 5.22 -3.63 -14.66
N GLU A 124 5.07 -2.69 -15.60
CA GLU A 124 5.43 -1.29 -15.40
C GLU A 124 4.35 -0.50 -14.64
N MET A 125 4.79 0.41 -13.77
CA MET A 125 3.91 1.35 -13.05
C MET A 125 3.82 2.69 -13.79
N ASP A 126 2.63 3.30 -13.76
CA ASP A 126 2.44 4.72 -14.05
C ASP A 126 2.44 5.51 -12.74
N GLY A 127 3.20 6.61 -12.74
CA GLY A 127 3.37 7.51 -11.60
C GLY A 127 2.56 8.81 -11.73
N GLN A 128 1.77 8.99 -12.78
CA GLN A 128 0.93 10.18 -12.94
C GLN A 128 -0.34 10.10 -12.09
N GLY A 129 -0.35 10.81 -10.97
CA GLY A 129 -1.51 10.91 -10.09
C GLY A 129 -1.59 9.73 -9.12
N PHE A 130 -2.62 8.91 -9.24
CA PHE A 130 -2.71 7.68 -8.46
C PHE A 130 -1.76 6.64 -9.03
N LEU A 131 -1.15 5.88 -8.14
CA LEU A 131 -0.31 4.78 -8.53
C LEU A 131 -1.17 3.67 -9.17
N ALA A 132 -0.88 3.34 -10.42
CA ALA A 132 -1.56 2.29 -11.16
C ALA A 132 -0.59 1.58 -12.13
N PRO A 133 -0.89 0.35 -12.56
CA PRO A 133 -0.18 -0.27 -13.67
C PRO A 133 -0.30 0.58 -14.94
N LYS A 134 0.80 0.72 -15.69
CA LYS A 134 0.82 1.46 -16.96
C LYS A 134 -0.05 0.81 -18.03
N ARG A 135 -0.25 -0.50 -17.93
CA ARG A 135 -1.10 -1.31 -18.81
C ARG A 135 -2.01 -2.20 -17.97
N PRO A 136 -3.22 -2.53 -18.41
CA PRO A 136 -4.12 -3.43 -17.68
C PRO A 136 -3.46 -4.78 -17.37
N ILE A 137 -3.59 -5.25 -16.12
CA ILE A 137 -3.11 -6.58 -15.73
C ILE A 137 -4.07 -7.63 -16.30
N GLN A 138 -3.57 -8.46 -17.23
CA GLN A 138 -4.33 -9.56 -17.82
C GLN A 138 -3.98 -10.87 -17.14
N LEU A 139 -4.99 -11.58 -16.65
CA LEU A 139 -4.87 -12.89 -16.00
C LEU A 139 -5.96 -13.84 -16.49
N LYS A 140 -5.68 -15.13 -16.46
CA LYS A 140 -6.66 -16.18 -16.75
C LYS A 140 -7.30 -16.68 -15.45
N LEU A 141 -8.63 -16.66 -15.39
CA LEU A 141 -9.39 -17.32 -14.33
C LEU A 141 -9.60 -18.80 -14.67
N VAL A 142 -9.34 -19.67 -13.69
CA VAL A 142 -9.51 -21.12 -13.79
C VAL A 142 -10.49 -21.56 -12.71
N PRO A 143 -11.65 -22.16 -13.05
CA PRO A 143 -12.60 -22.65 -12.05
C PRO A 143 -11.95 -23.64 -11.07
N ARG A 144 -12.31 -23.54 -9.79
CA ARG A 144 -11.93 -24.51 -8.76
C ARG A 144 -12.97 -25.62 -8.73
N SER A 145 -12.50 -26.87 -8.74
CA SER A 145 -13.31 -28.07 -8.53
C SER A 145 -13.77 -28.21 -7.08
#